data_AF-A0A9P6NR45-F1
#
_entry.id   AF-A0A9P6NR45-F1
#
_cell.length_a   1.000
_cell.length_b   1.000
_cell.length_c   1.000
_cell.angle_alpha   90.00
_cell.angle_beta   90.00
_cell.angle_gamma   90.00
#
_symmetry.space_group_name_H-M   'P 1'
#
loop_
_entity.id
_entity.type
_entity.pdbx_description
1 polymer ?
#
loop_
_entity_poly.entity_id
_entity_poly.type
_entity_poly.pdbx_seq_one_letter_code
_entity_poly.pdbx_strand_id
1 'polypeptide(L)'
;MQWRCISIGHLISLVYLIYLTLSEVLAVYPSPSRGPSGTLLSPSDGFLTSGPGGTARLPIQYVPVNATNAFTIGIDACLVPIYTRSTPFGSQNVTLIAGGLTAKVEEQGALIQGVFATLSACGEFTLNITEHQLYRNEVIQFQSAAVKVSITCSPVPAAP
;
A
#
# COMPACT_ATOMS: atom_id res chain seq x y z
N MET A 1 56.77 -20.45 -18.59
CA MET A 1 55.95 -19.99 -17.44
C MET A 1 55.63 -18.52 -17.65
N GLN A 2 54.39 -18.19 -18.00
CA GLN A 2 53.98 -16.84 -18.38
C GLN A 2 52.79 -16.45 -17.50
N TRP A 3 53.04 -15.56 -16.53
CA TRP A 3 52.02 -15.06 -15.61
C TRP A 3 51.21 -13.97 -16.31
N ARG A 4 49.90 -14.18 -16.46
CA ARG A 4 48.98 -13.15 -16.97
C ARG A 4 48.43 -12.35 -15.79
N CYS A 5 48.80 -11.08 -15.72
CA CYS A 5 48.16 -10.10 -14.85
C CYS A 5 46.71 -9.89 -15.30
N ILE A 6 45.77 -10.31 -14.46
CA ILE A 6 44.36 -9.94 -14.59
C ILE A 6 44.27 -8.45 -14.23
N SER A 7 43.89 -7.63 -15.21
CA SER A 7 43.72 -6.19 -15.03
C SER A 7 42.63 -5.91 -14.00
N ILE A 8 42.97 -5.12 -12.97
CA ILE A 8 42.08 -4.66 -11.88
C ILE A 8 40.79 -4.01 -12.42
N GLY A 9 40.82 -3.47 -13.65
CA GLY A 9 39.65 -2.89 -14.32
C GLY A 9 38.50 -3.87 -14.59
N HIS A 10 38.79 -5.17 -14.78
CA HIS A 10 37.73 -6.17 -15.01
C HIS A 10 37.00 -6.61 -13.73
N LEU A 11 37.66 -6.57 -12.58
CA LEU A 11 37.03 -6.88 -11.30
C LEU A 11 36.05 -5.78 -10.87
N ILE A 12 36.38 -4.51 -11.12
CA ILE A 12 35.52 -3.37 -10.77
C ILE A 12 34.24 -3.35 -11.62
N SER A 13 34.34 -3.68 -12.90
CA SER A 13 33.18 -3.71 -13.81
C SER A 13 32.18 -4.84 -13.48
N LEU A 14 32.67 -6.00 -13.02
CA LEU A 14 31.81 -7.11 -12.58
C LEU A 14 31.08 -6.79 -11.26
N VAL A 15 31.75 -6.14 -10.31
CA VAL A 15 31.11 -5.72 -9.05
C VAL A 15 30.02 -4.66 -9.31
N TYR A 16 30.26 -3.72 -10.23
CA TYR A 16 29.27 -2.70 -10.58
C TYR A 16 28.03 -3.29 -11.28
N LEU A 17 28.20 -4.31 -12.13
CA LEU A 17 27.10 -5.03 -12.77
C LEU A 17 26.27 -5.85 -11.78
N ILE A 18 26.90 -6.45 -10.76
CA ILE A 18 26.17 -7.16 -9.68
C ILE A 18 25.35 -6.19 -8.82
N TYR A 19 25.89 -4.99 -8.54
CA TYR A 19 25.17 -3.96 -7.79
C TYR A 19 23.98 -3.36 -8.56
N LEU A 20 24.12 -3.16 -9.88
CA LEU A 20 23.03 -2.60 -10.71
C LEU A 20 21.85 -3.57 -10.91
N THR A 21 22.05 -4.89 -10.78
CA THR A 21 20.94 -5.87 -10.85
C THR A 21 20.23 -6.11 -9.52
N LEU A 22 20.74 -5.57 -8.41
CA LEU A 22 20.15 -5.80 -7.07
C LEU A 22 19.20 -4.67 -6.62
N SER A 23 19.13 -3.56 -7.37
CA SER A 23 18.33 -2.40 -6.98
C SER A 23 16.88 -2.41 -7.49
N GLU A 24 16.52 -3.37 -8.32
CA GLU A 24 15.18 -3.47 -8.90
C GLU A 24 14.66 -4.88 -8.70
N VAL A 25 14.03 -5.16 -7.54
CA VAL A 25 12.84 -6.00 -7.33
C VAL A 25 12.65 -6.04 -5.79
N LEU A 26 12.27 -4.91 -5.19
CA LEU A 26 11.35 -4.98 -4.06
C LEU A 26 9.96 -5.23 -4.65
N ALA A 27 9.79 -6.39 -5.30
CA ALA A 27 8.44 -6.89 -5.50
C ALA A 27 7.87 -7.05 -4.10
N VAL A 28 6.79 -6.33 -3.85
CA VAL A 28 5.88 -6.57 -2.73
C VAL A 28 5.31 -7.98 -2.95
N TYR A 29 6.11 -9.00 -2.66
CA TYR A 29 5.62 -10.36 -2.57
C TYR A 29 4.66 -10.36 -1.38
N PRO A 30 3.41 -10.83 -1.55
CA PRO A 30 2.55 -11.02 -0.41
C PRO A 30 3.26 -12.00 0.54
N SER A 31 3.81 -11.46 1.64
CA SER A 31 4.34 -12.30 2.71
C SER A 31 3.18 -13.21 3.13
N PRO A 32 3.39 -14.52 3.26
CA PRO A 32 2.38 -15.38 3.86
C PRO A 32 1.93 -14.76 5.17
N SER A 33 0.61 -14.75 5.43
CA SER A 33 0.07 -14.06 6.61
C SER A 33 0.77 -14.60 7.85
N ARG A 34 1.46 -13.72 8.57
CA ARG A 34 2.25 -14.10 9.75
C ARG A 34 1.36 -14.31 11.00
N GLY A 35 0.05 -14.13 10.84
CA GLY A 35 -1.00 -14.30 11.84
C GLY A 35 -2.39 -14.35 11.18
N PRO A 36 -3.47 -14.47 11.98
CA PRO A 36 -4.83 -14.24 11.48
C PRO A 36 -4.96 -12.78 11.02
N SER A 37 -5.65 -12.53 9.91
CA SER A 37 -5.87 -11.19 9.38
C SER A 37 -7.26 -10.68 9.70
N GLY A 38 -7.39 -9.36 9.87
CA GLY A 38 -8.69 -8.71 9.84
C GLY A 38 -9.27 -8.69 8.41
N THR A 39 -10.45 -8.09 8.28
CA THR A 39 -11.20 -8.09 7.01
C THR A 39 -11.55 -6.68 6.59
N LEU A 40 -11.17 -6.28 5.37
CA LEU A 40 -11.64 -5.04 4.76
C LEU A 40 -13.09 -5.22 4.28
N LEU A 41 -14.02 -4.42 4.79
CA LEU A 41 -15.41 -4.38 4.36
C LEU A 41 -15.65 -3.32 3.28
N SER A 42 -14.96 -2.19 3.39
CA SER A 42 -15.06 -1.09 2.43
C SER A 42 -13.71 -0.38 2.30
N PRO A 43 -13.27 -0.03 1.08
CA PRO A 43 -13.96 -0.29 -0.18
C PRO A 43 -13.87 -1.77 -0.58
N SER A 44 -14.87 -2.25 -1.32
CA SER A 44 -14.81 -3.57 -1.98
C SER A 44 -13.88 -3.52 -3.19
N ASP A 45 -13.48 -4.67 -3.71
CA ASP A 45 -12.74 -4.74 -4.97
C ASP A 45 -13.52 -4.11 -6.13
N GLY A 46 -12.83 -3.35 -6.98
CA GLY A 46 -13.42 -2.59 -8.09
C GLY A 46 -14.16 -1.31 -7.69
N PHE A 47 -14.00 -0.81 -6.46
CA PHE A 47 -14.69 0.39 -5.99
C PHE A 47 -14.40 1.62 -6.86
N LEU A 48 -15.45 2.39 -7.17
CA LEU A 48 -15.38 3.59 -7.99
C LEU A 48 -15.75 4.81 -7.16
N THR A 49 -14.95 5.87 -7.25
CA THR A 49 -15.24 7.15 -6.61
C THR A 49 -14.84 8.30 -7.52
N SER A 50 -15.43 9.47 -7.30
CA SER A 50 -15.13 10.66 -8.09
C SER A 50 -15.03 11.91 -7.23
N GLY A 51 -14.26 12.88 -7.70
CA GLY A 51 -14.09 14.17 -7.04
C GLY A 51 -13.44 15.21 -7.95
N PRO A 52 -13.70 16.50 -7.72
CA PRO A 52 -13.07 17.57 -8.49
C PRO A 52 -11.56 17.54 -8.27
N GLY A 53 -10.78 17.56 -9.36
CA GLY A 53 -9.31 17.56 -9.27
C GLY A 53 -8.70 16.35 -8.54
N GLY A 54 -9.42 15.23 -8.47
CA GLY A 54 -8.95 14.03 -7.76
C GLY A 54 -9.10 14.11 -6.24
N THR A 55 -10.02 14.95 -5.76
CA THR A 55 -10.39 15.04 -4.33
C THR A 55 -11.54 14.11 -3.96
N ALA A 56 -11.44 12.85 -4.36
CA ALA A 56 -12.49 11.87 -4.10
C ALA A 56 -12.47 11.38 -2.65
N ARG A 57 -13.62 10.95 -2.15
CA ARG A 57 -13.75 10.36 -0.81
C ARG A 57 -13.55 8.86 -0.88
N LEU A 58 -12.71 8.34 0.00
CA LEU A 58 -12.40 6.93 0.13
C LEU A 58 -12.80 6.47 1.55
N PRO A 59 -13.94 5.79 1.69
CA PRO A 59 -14.32 5.19 2.96
C PRO A 59 -13.44 3.97 3.23
N ILE A 60 -12.95 3.83 4.46
CA ILE A 60 -12.28 2.62 4.95
C ILE A 60 -13.14 2.09 6.09
N GLN A 61 -13.50 0.82 6.01
CA GLN A 61 -14.13 0.06 7.09
C GLN A 61 -13.46 -1.30 7.18
N TYR A 62 -12.87 -1.58 8.33
CA TYR A 62 -12.04 -2.76 8.53
C TYR A 62 -12.40 -3.43 9.86
N VAL A 63 -12.65 -4.74 9.81
CA VAL A 63 -12.90 -5.58 10.98
C VAL A 63 -11.54 -6.00 11.55
N PRO A 64 -11.16 -5.51 12.74
CA PRO A 64 -9.92 -5.95 13.37
C PRO A 64 -10.04 -7.38 13.89
N VAL A 65 -8.90 -8.07 13.99
CA VAL A 65 -8.78 -9.28 14.79
C VAL A 65 -8.83 -8.93 16.26
N ASN A 66 -9.67 -9.63 17.01
CA ASN A 66 -9.70 -9.57 18.47
C ASN A 66 -9.87 -11.00 19.03
N ALA A 67 -8.75 -11.67 19.25
CA ALA A 67 -8.68 -13.02 19.77
C ALA A 67 -7.64 -13.12 20.90
N THR A 68 -7.72 -14.16 21.72
CA THR A 68 -6.89 -14.34 22.94
C THR A 68 -5.38 -14.15 22.70
N ASN A 69 -4.86 -14.53 21.54
CA ASN A 69 -3.43 -14.46 21.21
C ASN A 69 -3.11 -13.58 20.00
N ALA A 70 -4.10 -12.81 19.52
CA ALA A 70 -3.98 -12.00 18.31
C ALA A 70 -4.91 -10.78 18.42
N PHE A 71 -4.37 -9.57 18.43
CA PHE A 71 -5.20 -8.37 18.36
C PHE A 71 -4.62 -7.35 17.37
N THR A 72 -5.48 -6.77 16.52
CA THR A 72 -5.07 -5.70 15.62
C THR A 72 -4.85 -4.41 16.42
N ILE A 73 -3.63 -3.88 16.37
CA ILE A 73 -3.23 -2.62 17.00
C ILE A 73 -3.69 -1.44 16.15
N GLY A 74 -3.57 -1.56 14.82
CA GLY A 74 -3.99 -0.56 13.87
C GLY A 74 -3.71 -0.99 12.43
N ILE A 75 -4.09 -0.15 11.48
CA ILE A 75 -3.84 -0.36 10.06
C ILE A 75 -3.24 0.88 9.40
N ASP A 76 -2.42 0.63 8.39
CA ASP A 76 -2.04 1.64 7.40
C ASP A 76 -2.78 1.36 6.10
N ALA A 77 -3.13 2.43 5.39
CA ALA A 77 -3.79 2.36 4.10
C ALA A 77 -3.03 3.20 3.08
N CYS A 78 -2.62 2.57 1.98
CA CYS A 78 -1.86 3.21 0.92
C CYS A 78 -2.52 2.98 -0.44
N LEU A 79 -2.58 4.01 -1.28
CA LEU A 79 -2.89 3.86 -2.71
C LEU A 79 -1.60 3.62 -3.48
N VAL A 80 -1.54 2.50 -4.19
CA VAL A 80 -0.45 2.16 -5.10
C VAL A 80 -0.98 2.29 -6.53
N PRO A 81 -0.39 3.13 -7.39
CA PRO A 81 -0.90 3.30 -8.75
C PRO A 81 -0.79 2.01 -9.57
N ILE A 82 -1.85 1.68 -10.31
CA ILE A 82 -1.84 0.60 -11.29
C ILE A 82 -1.47 1.21 -12.64
N TYR A 83 -0.21 0.99 -13.04
CA TYR A 83 0.28 1.48 -14.34
C TYR A 83 -0.43 0.77 -15.49
N THR A 84 -1.38 1.47 -16.12
CA THR A 84 -1.97 1.07 -17.39
C THR A 84 -1.50 2.02 -18.47
N ARG A 85 -1.22 1.51 -19.69
CA ARG A 85 -0.84 2.34 -20.86
C ARG A 85 -1.81 3.50 -21.15
N SER A 86 -3.02 3.44 -20.61
CA SER A 86 -4.15 4.32 -20.86
C SER A 86 -4.40 5.37 -19.77
N THR A 87 -3.52 5.55 -18.78
CA THR A 87 -3.68 6.58 -17.72
C THR A 87 -2.55 7.62 -17.79
N PRO A 88 -2.63 8.60 -18.72
CA PRO A 88 -1.56 9.59 -18.92
C PRO A 88 -1.41 10.61 -17.78
N PHE A 89 -2.37 10.66 -16.85
CA PHE A 89 -2.51 11.73 -15.85
C PHE A 89 -2.60 11.23 -14.41
N GLY A 90 -2.23 9.97 -14.14
CA GLY A 90 -2.29 9.41 -12.80
C GLY A 90 -1.13 9.83 -11.90
N SER A 91 -1.40 9.99 -10.61
CA SER A 91 -0.33 10.08 -9.60
C SER A 91 0.54 8.83 -9.70
N GLN A 92 1.83 8.99 -9.96
CA GLN A 92 2.77 7.86 -10.05
C GLN A 92 3.35 7.45 -8.70
N ASN A 93 3.00 8.16 -7.64
CA ASN A 93 3.53 7.90 -6.31
C ASN A 93 2.55 7.08 -5.48
N VAL A 94 3.11 6.24 -4.61
CA VAL A 94 2.35 5.61 -3.52
C VAL A 94 1.90 6.71 -2.57
N THR A 95 0.60 6.80 -2.34
CA THR A 95 -0.01 7.82 -1.47
C THR A 95 -0.47 7.17 -0.18
N LEU A 96 0.11 7.58 0.96
CA LEU A 96 -0.41 7.22 2.27
C LEU A 96 -1.74 7.94 2.52
N ILE A 97 -2.80 7.17 2.74
CA ILE A 97 -4.16 7.67 3.00
C ILE A 97 -4.42 7.75 4.50
N ALA A 98 -3.97 6.74 5.23
CA ALA A 98 -4.05 6.69 6.68
C ALA A 98 -2.85 5.92 7.22
N GLY A 99 -2.26 6.39 8.32
CA GLY A 99 -1.21 5.69 9.05
C GLY A 99 -1.62 5.53 10.50
N GLY A 100 -1.53 4.31 11.03
CA GLY A 100 -1.89 3.99 12.42
C GLY A 100 -3.37 4.18 12.73
N LEU A 101 -4.26 3.93 11.77
CA LEU A 101 -5.71 4.01 12.02
C LEU A 101 -6.12 2.89 12.97
N THR A 102 -6.73 3.24 14.10
CA THR A 102 -7.15 2.27 15.13
C THR A 102 -8.66 2.24 15.28
N ALA A 103 -9.18 1.17 15.88
CA ALA A 103 -10.59 1.13 16.27
C ALA A 103 -10.85 2.21 17.32
N LYS A 104 -12.10 2.69 17.39
CA LYS A 104 -12.51 3.49 18.54
C LYS A 104 -12.41 2.59 19.77
N VAL A 105 -11.61 3.04 20.75
CA VAL A 105 -11.43 2.36 22.02
C VAL A 105 -12.81 2.23 22.68
N GLU A 106 -13.08 1.10 23.34
CA GLU A 106 -14.23 0.82 24.22
C GLU A 106 -15.48 0.13 23.63
N GLU A 107 -15.56 -0.21 22.34
CA GLU A 107 -16.69 -0.99 21.79
C GLU A 107 -16.28 -2.41 21.38
N GLN A 108 -16.95 -3.43 21.94
CA GLN A 108 -16.85 -4.80 21.46
C GLN A 108 -17.40 -4.87 20.02
N GLY A 109 -16.56 -5.33 19.08
CA GLY A 109 -16.89 -5.31 17.66
C GLY A 109 -16.66 -3.96 16.97
N ALA A 110 -15.96 -3.03 17.61
CA ALA A 110 -15.58 -1.76 16.99
C ALA A 110 -14.80 -1.99 15.69
N LEU A 111 -15.26 -1.32 14.63
CA LEU A 111 -14.55 -1.28 13.35
C LEU A 111 -13.45 -0.22 13.40
N ILE A 112 -12.37 -0.49 12.67
CA ILE A 112 -11.41 0.54 12.26
C ILE A 112 -12.03 1.24 11.04
N GLN A 113 -12.43 2.49 11.19
CA GLN A 113 -13.17 3.18 10.11
C GLN A 113 -12.87 4.68 10.01
N GLY A 114 -12.95 5.19 8.79
CA GLY A 114 -12.76 6.61 8.46
C GLY A 114 -13.13 6.91 7.02
N VAL A 115 -13.32 8.18 6.69
CA VAL A 115 -13.48 8.64 5.30
C VAL A 115 -12.35 9.61 5.00
N PHE A 116 -11.53 9.27 4.02
CA PHE A 116 -10.34 10.02 3.68
C PHE A 116 -10.52 10.72 2.34
N ALA A 117 -10.04 11.95 2.25
CA ALA A 117 -9.93 12.65 0.98
C ALA A 117 -8.65 12.18 0.28
N THR A 118 -8.79 11.75 -0.96
CA THR A 118 -7.65 11.55 -1.85
C THR A 118 -7.17 12.93 -2.31
N LEU A 119 -5.86 13.13 -2.45
CA LEU A 119 -5.30 14.42 -2.91
C LEU A 119 -4.64 14.16 -4.27
N SER A 120 -5.27 14.66 -5.33
CA SER A 120 -4.76 14.54 -6.71
C SER A 120 -4.53 13.09 -7.18
N ALA A 121 -5.31 12.13 -6.67
CA ALA A 121 -5.21 10.74 -7.07
C ALA A 121 -6.20 10.46 -8.21
N CYS A 122 -5.79 10.67 -9.46
CA CYS A 122 -6.60 10.32 -10.64
C CYS A 122 -6.17 8.96 -11.21
N GLY A 123 -7.12 8.12 -11.61
CA GLY A 123 -6.85 6.84 -12.28
C GLY A 123 -7.13 5.60 -11.43
N GLU A 124 -6.50 4.49 -11.77
CA GLU A 124 -6.67 3.21 -11.09
C GLU A 124 -5.55 2.96 -10.09
N PHE A 125 -5.91 2.50 -8.90
CA PHE A 125 -4.99 2.23 -7.80
C PHE A 125 -5.33 0.88 -7.16
N THR A 126 -4.33 0.25 -6.56
CA THR A 126 -4.53 -0.78 -5.54
C THR A 126 -4.50 -0.10 -4.18
N LEU A 127 -5.59 -0.19 -3.43
CA LEU A 127 -5.62 0.16 -2.02
C LEU A 127 -5.05 -1.01 -1.22
N ASN A 128 -3.85 -0.84 -0.70
CA ASN A 128 -3.19 -1.80 0.18
C ASN A 128 -3.49 -1.45 1.63
N ILE A 129 -3.99 -2.42 2.38
CA ILE A 129 -4.14 -2.35 3.83
C ILE A 129 -3.03 -3.17 4.47
N THR A 130 -2.21 -2.50 5.28
CA THR A 130 -1.19 -3.14 6.10
C THR A 130 -1.67 -3.18 7.53
N GLU A 131 -1.77 -4.38 8.09
CA GLU A 131 -2.21 -4.59 9.46
C GLU A 131 -1.00 -4.66 10.39
N HIS A 132 -1.10 -3.96 11.52
CA HIS A 132 -0.20 -4.08 12.67
C HIS A 132 -0.93 -4.88 13.75
N GLN A 133 -0.34 -5.98 14.17
CA GLN A 133 -0.98 -6.94 15.08
C GLN A 133 -0.03 -7.31 16.22
N LEU A 134 -0.54 -7.38 17.45
CA LEU A 134 0.14 -8.12 18.51
C LEU A 134 -0.27 -9.59 18.39
N TYR A 135 0.67 -10.45 18.01
CA TYR A 135 0.47 -11.88 17.87
C TYR A 135 1.47 -12.63 18.76
N ARG A 136 0.97 -13.45 19.69
CA ARG A 136 1.81 -14.22 20.63
C ARG A 136 2.90 -13.38 21.32
N ASN A 137 2.54 -12.17 21.76
CA ASN A 137 3.42 -11.21 22.42
C ASN A 137 4.51 -10.58 21.53
N GLU A 138 4.38 -10.70 20.21
CA GLU A 138 5.24 -10.04 19.22
C GLU A 138 4.41 -9.09 18.35
N VAL A 139 4.99 -7.94 17.99
CA VAL A 139 4.37 -7.03 17.02
C VAL A 139 4.77 -7.49 15.62
N ILE A 140 3.77 -7.86 14.83
CA ILE A 140 3.94 -8.22 13.42
C ILE A 140 3.21 -7.23 12.52
N GLN A 141 3.75 -7.05 11.32
CA GLN A 141 3.16 -6.20 10.29
C GLN A 141 3.07 -7.00 8.99
N PHE A 142 1.91 -6.99 8.34
CA PHE A 142 1.69 -7.70 7.08
C PHE A 142 0.57 -7.06 6.26
N GLN A 143 0.60 -7.23 4.93
CA GLN A 143 -0.50 -6.81 4.07
C GLN A 143 -1.70 -7.73 4.28
N SER A 144 -2.80 -7.18 4.80
CA SER A 144 -4.01 -7.94 5.14
C SER A 144 -5.08 -7.85 4.04
N ALA A 145 -5.08 -6.79 3.23
CA ALA A 145 -5.96 -6.66 2.07
C ALA A 145 -5.30 -5.86 0.95
N ALA A 146 -5.70 -6.15 -0.28
CA ALA A 146 -5.39 -5.35 -1.47
C ALA A 146 -6.60 -5.38 -2.40
N VAL A 147 -7.16 -4.21 -2.69
CA VAL A 147 -8.36 -4.08 -3.54
C VAL A 147 -8.15 -3.01 -4.60
N LYS A 148 -8.69 -3.22 -5.80
CA LYS A 148 -8.66 -2.23 -6.87
C LYS A 148 -9.67 -1.12 -6.58
N VAL A 149 -9.22 0.12 -6.69
CA VAL A 149 -10.05 1.32 -6.61
C VAL A 149 -9.80 2.20 -7.83
N SER A 150 -10.84 2.82 -8.37
CA SER A 150 -10.71 3.78 -9.48
C SER A 150 -11.25 5.14 -9.07
N ILE A 151 -10.47 6.17 -9.31
CA ILE A 151 -10.78 7.54 -8.96
C ILE A 151 -10.90 8.37 -10.23
N THR A 152 -12.14 8.79 -10.51
CA THR A 152 -12.45 9.64 -11.66
C THR A 152 -12.37 11.10 -11.26
N CYS A 153 -11.57 11.88 -12.01
CA CYS A 153 -11.37 13.29 -11.75
C CYS A 153 -12.27 14.14 -12.64
N SER A 154 -13.17 14.89 -12.00
CA SER A 154 -13.95 15.92 -12.69
C SER A 154 -13.15 17.23 -12.78
N PRO A 155 -13.40 18.07 -13.81
CA PRO A 155 -12.80 19.39 -13.89
C PRO A 155 -13.07 20.20 -12.61
N VAL A 156 -12.06 20.90 -12.11
CA VAL A 156 -12.25 21.90 -11.05
C VAL A 156 -12.82 23.15 -11.74
N PRO A 157 -13.98 23.69 -11.32
CA PRO A 157 -14.49 24.94 -11.87
C PRO A 157 -13.44 26.04 -11.72
N ALA A 158 -13.21 26.82 -12.78
CA ALA A 158 -12.37 28.01 -12.67
C ALA A 158 -12.97 28.93 -11.59
N ALA A 159 -12.14 29.43 -10.68
CA ALA A 159 -12.58 30.43 -9.72
C ALA A 159 -13.08 31.67 -10.49
N PRO A 160 -14.20 32.29 -10.05
CA PRO A 160 -14.72 33.50 -10.68
C PRO A 160 -13.76 34.69 -10.57
#